data_AF-A0A662I9K3-F1
#
_entry.id   AF-A0A662I9K3-F1
#
_cell.length_a   1.000
_cell.length_b   1.000
_cell.length_c   1.000
_cell.angle_alpha   90.00
_cell.angle_beta   90.00
_cell.angle_gamma   90.00
#
_symmetry.space_group_name_H-M   'P 1'
#
loop_
_entity.id
_entity.type
_entity.pdbx_description
1 polymer ?
#
loop_
_entity_poly.entity_id
_entity_poly.type
_entity_poly.pdbx_seq_one_letter_code
_entity_poly.pdbx_strand_id
1 'polypeptide(L)'
;MLLEGGKLMEEAHGYRVLISDKVKQLTIKEAYDYIDAIQSFKGDWPLYLAPKEVLEAEGEGELESITPIPATYGALAFLEFYVDEEELAEKLARLVGARAVHIRGALERGVPLHRLAPTHVLEELEGLGEYIVGYLFEAGIPLRRRLTGEEVRKLKEFPWVVEVEVLETEMFGVEPRAVEIELERSYYVGEYLRRLERLFINAMPRRGSLALIRGTGDASKTLEHLEALLGELVRGIPAEELTLMYARLVLPI
;
A
#
# COMPACT_ATOMS: atom_id res chain seq x y z
N MET A 1 10.14 9.49 47.03
CA MET A 1 10.25 8.03 47.23
C MET A 1 8.92 7.41 46.87
N LEU A 2 8.94 6.55 45.84
CA LEU A 2 8.03 5.44 45.50
C LEU A 2 6.54 5.81 45.27
N LEU A 3 6.06 5.93 44.02
CA LEU A 3 5.71 4.89 43.02
C LEU A 3 4.65 3.90 43.48
N GLU A 4 3.55 3.84 42.71
CA GLU A 4 2.71 2.69 42.31
C GLU A 4 1.26 3.19 42.08
N GLY A 5 0.55 2.89 41.00
CA GLY A 5 0.84 2.11 39.81
C GLY A 5 -0.28 2.41 38.81
N GLY A 6 -0.01 3.30 37.86
CA GLY A 6 -0.88 3.51 36.72
C GLY A 6 -0.69 2.37 35.75
N LYS A 7 -1.53 1.33 35.86
CA LYS A 7 -1.80 0.46 34.71
C LYS A 7 -2.51 1.31 33.66
N LEU A 8 -1.73 1.99 32.82
CA LEU A 8 -2.15 2.22 31.46
C LEU A 8 -2.31 0.83 30.87
N MET A 9 -3.56 0.44 30.60
CA MET A 9 -3.83 -0.69 29.73
C MET A 9 -3.09 -0.39 28.42
N GLU A 10 -2.03 -1.15 28.13
CA GLU A 10 -1.61 -1.35 26.74
C GLU A 10 -2.80 -2.03 26.06
N GLU A 11 -3.72 -1.22 25.53
CA GLU A 11 -4.56 -1.66 24.44
C GLU A 11 -3.59 -2.06 23.34
N ALA A 12 -3.49 -3.35 23.04
CA ALA A 12 -2.76 -3.80 21.87
C ALA A 12 -3.41 -3.13 20.67
N HIS A 13 -2.83 -2.01 20.21
CA HIS A 13 -3.32 -1.30 19.07
C HIS A 13 -3.20 -2.27 17.89
N GLY A 14 -4.33 -2.57 17.25
CA GLY A 14 -4.37 -3.45 16.09
C GLY A 14 -3.57 -2.86 14.93
N TYR A 15 -3.52 -3.60 13.82
CA TYR A 15 -3.01 -3.03 12.58
C TYR A 15 -3.84 -1.81 12.20
N ARG A 16 -3.21 -0.64 12.08
CA ARG A 16 -3.85 0.60 11.66
C ARG A 16 -2.97 1.29 10.63
N VAL A 17 -3.56 1.74 9.53
CA VAL A 17 -2.93 2.68 8.61
C VAL A 17 -2.95 4.06 9.23
N LEU A 18 -1.83 4.75 9.15
CA LEU A 18 -1.57 6.01 9.84
C LEU A 18 -1.92 7.18 8.91
N ILE A 19 -3.21 7.27 8.60
CA ILE A 19 -3.83 8.37 7.86
C ILE A 19 -5.13 8.80 8.56
N SER A 20 -5.73 9.90 8.13
CA SER A 20 -6.94 10.43 8.77
C SER A 20 -8.10 9.43 8.77
N ASP A 21 -8.85 9.34 9.87
CA ASP A 21 -10.02 8.45 9.99
C ASP A 21 -11.07 8.68 8.91
N LYS A 22 -11.22 9.94 8.46
CA LYS A 22 -12.13 10.28 7.35
C LYS A 22 -11.80 9.51 6.06
N VAL A 23 -10.52 9.37 5.73
CA VAL A 23 -10.10 8.60 4.54
C VAL A 23 -10.27 7.11 4.78
N LYS A 24 -10.03 6.63 6.00
CA LYS A 24 -10.13 5.19 6.30
C LYS A 24 -11.56 4.64 6.21
N GLN A 25 -12.54 5.50 6.44
CA GLN A 25 -13.96 5.18 6.33
C GLN A 25 -14.48 5.16 4.89
N LEU A 26 -13.73 5.73 3.94
CA LEU A 26 -14.05 5.61 2.52
C LEU A 26 -13.81 4.17 2.06
N THR A 27 -14.59 3.73 1.07
CA THR A 27 -14.25 2.51 0.33
C THR A 27 -12.92 2.70 -0.40
N ILE A 28 -12.20 1.61 -0.70
CA ILE A 28 -10.91 1.70 -1.41
C ILE A 28 -11.08 2.43 -2.74
N LYS A 29 -12.19 2.19 -3.45
CA LYS A 29 -12.49 2.90 -4.69
C LYS A 29 -12.69 4.41 -4.51
N GLU A 30 -13.34 4.84 -3.42
CA GLU A 30 -13.52 6.26 -3.09
C GLU A 30 -12.23 6.90 -2.54
N ALA A 31 -11.37 6.11 -1.92
CA ALA A 31 -10.09 6.54 -1.40
C ALA A 31 -8.97 6.56 -2.47
N TYR A 32 -9.24 6.12 -3.70
CA TYR A 32 -8.24 5.92 -4.74
C TYR A 32 -7.33 7.13 -4.94
N ASP A 33 -7.89 8.33 -5.09
CA ASP A 33 -7.09 9.55 -5.29
C ASP A 33 -6.16 9.87 -4.12
N TYR A 34 -6.55 9.52 -2.88
CA TYR A 34 -5.69 9.69 -1.71
C TYR A 34 -4.57 8.64 -1.69
N ILE A 35 -4.90 7.40 -2.05
CA ILE A 35 -3.94 6.31 -2.15
C ILE A 35 -2.90 6.63 -3.24
N ASP A 36 -3.36 7.04 -4.42
CA ASP A 36 -2.50 7.44 -5.54
C ASP A 36 -1.62 8.64 -5.19
N ALA A 37 -2.17 9.68 -4.55
CA ALA A 37 -1.40 10.84 -4.12
C ALA A 37 -0.27 10.48 -3.12
N ILE A 38 -0.50 9.50 -2.24
CA ILE A 38 0.53 8.99 -1.34
C ILE A 38 1.55 8.15 -2.11
N GLN A 39 1.08 7.22 -2.94
CA GLN A 39 1.91 6.25 -3.64
C GLN A 39 2.79 6.87 -4.73
N SER A 40 2.32 7.96 -5.34
CA SER A 40 3.05 8.73 -6.34
C SER A 40 4.07 9.71 -5.76
N PHE A 41 4.10 9.90 -4.43
CA PHE A 41 5.09 10.76 -3.79
C PHE A 41 6.50 10.19 -3.94
N LYS A 42 7.42 10.97 -4.51
CA LYS A 42 8.81 10.59 -4.72
C LYS A 42 9.68 11.02 -3.53
N GLY A 43 9.48 10.35 -2.39
CA GLY A 43 10.28 10.57 -1.18
C GLY A 43 11.64 9.89 -1.23
N ASP A 44 12.62 10.49 -0.58
CA ASP A 44 13.96 9.94 -0.36
C ASP A 44 13.94 8.96 0.84
N TRP A 45 13.40 7.76 0.60
CA TRP A 45 13.27 6.74 1.62
C TRP A 45 14.56 5.91 1.79
N PRO A 46 14.97 5.60 3.04
CA PRO A 46 16.24 4.93 3.30
C PRO A 46 16.27 3.42 2.94
N LEU A 47 15.13 2.82 2.64
CA LEU A 47 14.99 1.41 2.26
C LEU A 47 14.37 1.30 0.86
N TYR A 48 14.96 0.47 0.00
CA TYR A 48 14.41 0.11 -1.30
C TYR A 48 14.05 -1.37 -1.31
N LEU A 49 12.83 -1.69 -1.73
CA LEU A 49 12.36 -3.07 -1.90
C LEU A 49 12.06 -3.32 -3.36
N ALA A 50 12.73 -4.33 -3.94
CA ALA A 50 12.59 -4.69 -5.34
C ALA A 50 12.19 -6.17 -5.46
N PRO A 51 11.19 -6.52 -6.29
CA PRO A 51 10.97 -7.89 -6.72
C PRO A 51 12.24 -8.41 -7.40
N LYS A 52 12.46 -9.71 -7.31
CA LYS A 52 13.60 -10.35 -7.95
C LYS A 52 13.61 -10.08 -9.47
N GLU A 53 12.43 -10.06 -10.09
CA GLU A 53 12.23 -9.81 -11.51
C GLU A 53 12.70 -8.40 -11.92
N VAL A 54 12.53 -7.39 -11.04
CA VAL A 54 13.05 -6.02 -11.27
C VAL A 54 14.57 -6.01 -11.21
N LEU A 55 15.16 -6.73 -10.27
CA LEU A 55 16.62 -6.80 -10.12
C LEU A 55 17.28 -7.57 -11.27
N GLU A 56 16.57 -8.53 -11.86
CA GLU A 56 17.05 -9.37 -12.96
C GLU A 56 16.75 -8.79 -14.35
N ALA A 57 15.89 -7.78 -14.46
CA ALA A 57 15.60 -7.11 -15.71
C ALA A 57 16.81 -6.27 -16.17
N GLU A 58 17.51 -6.70 -17.23
CA GLU A 58 18.67 -6.02 -17.83
C GLU A 58 18.33 -4.72 -18.60
N GLY A 59 17.20 -4.07 -18.32
CA GLY A 59 16.68 -2.94 -19.11
C GLY A 59 16.99 -1.56 -18.52
N GLU A 60 17.41 -0.63 -19.38
CA GLU A 60 17.53 0.82 -19.12
C GLU A 60 16.17 1.54 -18.94
N GLY A 61 15.13 0.83 -18.46
CA GLY A 61 13.84 1.45 -18.16
C GLY A 61 13.93 2.32 -16.91
N GLU A 62 13.28 3.49 -16.90
CA GLU A 62 13.11 4.25 -15.66
C GLU A 62 12.29 3.38 -14.68
N LEU A 63 12.94 2.92 -13.61
CA LEU A 63 12.28 2.18 -12.55
C LEU A 63 11.33 3.11 -11.81
N GLU A 64 10.05 2.73 -11.76
CA GLU A 64 9.10 3.44 -10.94
C GLU A 64 9.15 2.94 -9.50
N SER A 65 8.94 3.86 -8.57
CA SER A 65 8.82 3.57 -7.15
C SER A 65 7.48 4.03 -6.62
N ILE A 66 6.92 3.20 -5.74
CA ILE A 66 5.72 3.46 -4.97
C ILE A 66 6.12 3.76 -3.53
N THR A 67 5.54 4.81 -2.97
CA THR A 67 5.62 5.13 -1.53
C THR A 67 4.48 4.43 -0.78
N PRO A 68 4.74 3.51 0.16
CA PRO A 68 3.69 2.84 0.90
C PRO A 68 3.00 3.80 1.88
N ILE A 69 1.79 3.45 2.27
CA ILE A 69 1.03 4.10 3.33
C ILE A 69 1.58 3.59 4.68
N PRO A 70 2.00 4.46 5.61
CA PRO A 70 2.54 4.03 6.89
C PRO A 70 1.48 3.31 7.73
N ALA A 71 1.89 2.30 8.52
CA ALA A 71 1.02 1.55 9.41
C ALA A 71 1.67 1.28 10.79
N THR A 72 0.88 0.91 11.80
CA THR A 72 1.39 0.56 13.14
C THR A 72 2.35 -0.63 13.12
N TYR A 73 2.14 -1.57 12.21
CA TYR A 73 3.02 -2.71 11.96
C TYR A 73 3.57 -2.64 10.53
N GLY A 74 4.48 -1.71 10.32
CA GLY A 74 5.20 -1.51 9.07
C GLY A 74 4.50 -0.57 8.10
N ALA A 75 4.17 -1.04 6.90
CA ALA A 75 3.56 -0.23 5.84
C ALA A 75 2.66 -1.05 4.91
N LEU A 76 1.81 -0.36 4.13
CA LEU A 76 0.87 -0.94 3.17
C LEU A 76 1.02 -0.27 1.80
N ALA A 77 1.20 -1.04 0.73
CA ALA A 77 1.19 -0.54 -0.64
C ALA A 77 0.10 -1.24 -1.46
N PHE A 78 -0.63 -0.50 -2.29
CA PHE A 78 -1.51 -1.07 -3.31
C PHE A 78 -0.71 -1.24 -4.59
N LEU A 79 -0.38 -2.47 -4.95
CA LEU A 79 0.47 -2.77 -6.10
C LEU A 79 -0.29 -2.64 -7.42
N GLU A 80 -1.55 -3.08 -7.44
CA GLU A 80 -2.39 -3.05 -8.63
C GLU A 80 -3.85 -2.75 -8.26
N PHE A 81 -4.56 -2.10 -9.18
CA PHE A 81 -6.01 -1.93 -9.13
C PHE A 81 -6.64 -2.62 -10.34
N TYR A 82 -7.67 -3.41 -10.08
CA TYR A 82 -8.43 -4.12 -11.11
C TYR A 82 -9.72 -3.36 -11.39
N VAL A 83 -9.95 -3.05 -12.66
CA VAL A 83 -11.10 -2.27 -13.13
C VAL A 83 -12.16 -3.16 -13.78
N ASP A 84 -13.41 -2.73 -13.73
CA ASP A 84 -14.48 -3.25 -14.59
C ASP A 84 -14.21 -2.80 -16.03
N GLU A 85 -13.59 -3.69 -16.82
CA GLU A 85 -13.24 -3.40 -18.21
C GLU A 85 -14.46 -3.17 -19.09
N GLU A 86 -15.61 -3.75 -18.78
CA GLU A 86 -16.83 -3.56 -19.56
C GLU A 86 -17.37 -2.14 -19.36
N GLU A 87 -17.52 -1.73 -18.11
CA GLU A 87 -18.02 -0.39 -17.77
C GLU A 87 -17.07 0.70 -18.24
N LEU A 88 -15.75 0.50 -18.04
CA LEU A 88 -14.71 1.41 -18.51
C LEU A 88 -14.71 1.51 -20.04
N ALA A 89 -14.83 0.39 -20.76
CA ALA A 89 -14.89 0.39 -22.22
C ALA A 89 -16.12 1.13 -22.75
N GLU A 90 -17.28 0.98 -22.11
CA GLU A 90 -18.49 1.70 -22.48
C GLU A 90 -18.33 3.22 -22.30
N LYS A 91 -17.78 3.65 -21.17
CA LYS A 91 -17.53 5.07 -20.89
C LYS A 91 -16.55 5.67 -21.89
N LEU A 92 -15.38 5.03 -22.06
CA LEU A 92 -14.35 5.47 -23.00
C LEU A 92 -14.89 5.56 -24.42
N ALA A 93 -15.64 4.56 -24.87
CA ALA A 93 -16.24 4.53 -26.20
C ALA A 93 -17.18 5.71 -26.45
N ARG A 94 -17.96 6.12 -25.44
CA ARG A 94 -18.82 7.33 -25.53
C ARG A 94 -17.99 8.60 -25.65
N LEU A 95 -16.90 8.72 -24.90
CA LEU A 95 -16.04 9.91 -24.89
C LEU A 95 -15.25 10.07 -26.20
N VAL A 96 -14.69 8.98 -26.74
CA VAL A 96 -13.87 9.04 -27.96
C VAL A 96 -14.67 8.82 -29.25
N GLY A 97 -15.99 8.60 -29.16
CA GLY A 97 -16.85 8.33 -30.31
C GLY A 97 -16.56 7.00 -31.02
N ALA A 98 -16.13 5.98 -30.27
CA ALA A 98 -15.82 4.64 -30.78
C ALA A 98 -16.90 3.61 -30.43
N ARG A 99 -16.79 2.39 -30.98
CA ARG A 99 -17.60 1.25 -30.54
C ARG A 99 -16.96 0.59 -29.32
N ALA A 100 -17.73 0.34 -28.26
CA ALA A 100 -17.26 -0.29 -27.03
C ALA A 100 -16.49 -1.61 -27.27
N VAL A 101 -16.93 -2.43 -28.24
CA VAL A 101 -16.24 -3.68 -28.60
C VAL A 101 -14.77 -3.49 -29.02
N HIS A 102 -14.43 -2.36 -29.64
CA HIS A 102 -13.04 -2.07 -30.04
C HIS A 102 -12.19 -1.65 -28.85
N ILE A 103 -12.76 -0.86 -27.93
CA ILE A 103 -12.10 -0.41 -26.71
C ILE A 103 -11.87 -1.61 -25.78
N ARG A 104 -12.92 -2.40 -25.52
CA ARG A 104 -12.85 -3.60 -24.70
C ARG A 104 -11.78 -4.55 -25.19
N GLY A 105 -11.79 -4.88 -26.49
CA GLY A 105 -10.77 -5.76 -27.05
C GLY A 105 -9.34 -5.19 -26.92
N ALA A 106 -9.17 -3.87 -26.81
CA ALA A 106 -7.87 -3.27 -26.57
C ALA A 106 -7.47 -3.29 -25.09
N LEU A 107 -8.41 -3.06 -24.17
CA LEU A 107 -8.21 -3.23 -22.72
C LEU A 107 -7.83 -4.68 -22.38
N GLU A 108 -8.58 -5.66 -22.91
CA GLU A 108 -8.31 -7.11 -22.74
C GLU A 108 -6.89 -7.52 -23.22
N ARG A 109 -6.29 -6.75 -24.14
CA ARG A 109 -4.92 -6.96 -24.63
C ARG A 109 -3.86 -6.19 -23.84
N GLY A 110 -4.24 -5.51 -22.76
CA GLY A 110 -3.35 -4.68 -21.95
C GLY A 110 -2.87 -3.42 -22.65
N VAL A 111 -3.65 -2.85 -23.60
CA VAL A 111 -3.25 -1.61 -24.25
C VAL A 111 -3.40 -0.44 -23.26
N PRO A 112 -2.33 0.35 -23.01
CA PRO A 112 -2.39 1.47 -22.07
C PRO A 112 -3.45 2.52 -22.43
N LEU A 113 -4.14 3.06 -21.43
CA LEU A 113 -5.24 4.03 -21.61
C LEU A 113 -4.84 5.26 -22.45
N HIS A 114 -3.63 5.79 -22.25
CA HIS A 114 -3.10 6.93 -23.01
C HIS A 114 -2.93 6.65 -24.52
N ARG A 115 -2.92 5.37 -24.92
CA ARG A 115 -2.96 4.96 -26.34
C ARG A 115 -4.37 4.76 -26.87
N LEU A 116 -5.36 4.59 -25.98
CA LEU A 116 -6.77 4.36 -26.31
C LEU A 116 -7.55 5.65 -26.44
N ALA A 117 -7.18 6.67 -25.67
CA ALA A 117 -7.83 7.98 -25.69
C ALA A 117 -6.79 9.11 -25.55
N PRO A 118 -7.06 10.28 -26.17
CA PRO A 118 -6.26 11.48 -25.95
C PRO A 118 -6.25 11.90 -24.46
N THR A 119 -5.18 12.55 -24.01
CA THR A 119 -5.01 12.98 -22.61
C THR A 119 -6.20 13.80 -22.09
N HIS A 120 -6.72 14.76 -22.86
CA HIS A 120 -7.89 15.55 -22.43
C HIS A 120 -9.15 14.70 -22.20
N VAL A 121 -9.32 13.59 -22.92
CA VAL A 121 -10.43 12.65 -22.70
C VAL A 121 -10.21 11.81 -21.45
N LEU A 122 -8.96 11.47 -21.16
CA LEU A 122 -8.61 10.77 -19.92
C LEU A 122 -8.72 11.68 -18.70
N GLU A 123 -8.44 12.98 -18.85
CA GLU A 123 -8.70 14.00 -17.84
C GLU A 123 -10.21 14.18 -17.58
N GLU A 124 -11.05 14.02 -18.60
CA GLU A 124 -12.52 13.97 -18.47
C GLU A 124 -13.03 12.67 -17.83
N LEU A 125 -12.17 11.66 -17.71
CA LEU A 125 -12.42 10.40 -17.01
C LEU A 125 -12.26 10.62 -15.50
N GLU A 126 -13.02 11.58 -14.97
CA GLU A 126 -13.13 11.81 -13.54
C GLU A 126 -13.63 10.53 -12.85
N GLY A 127 -13.05 10.24 -11.67
CA GLY A 127 -13.48 9.10 -10.88
C GLY A 127 -13.02 7.75 -11.43
N LEU A 128 -11.74 7.61 -11.84
CA LEU A 128 -11.18 6.29 -12.18
C LEU A 128 -11.45 5.26 -11.07
N GLY A 129 -11.44 5.72 -9.81
CA GLY A 129 -11.86 4.97 -8.65
C GLY A 129 -13.20 4.25 -8.82
N GLU A 130 -14.21 4.87 -9.45
CA GLU A 130 -15.55 4.29 -9.63
C GLU A 130 -15.53 2.94 -10.38
N TYR A 131 -14.58 2.77 -11.30
CA TYR A 131 -14.41 1.55 -12.08
C TYR A 131 -13.60 0.48 -11.37
N ILE A 132 -12.97 0.79 -10.23
CA ILE A 132 -12.15 -0.17 -9.49
C ILE A 132 -13.05 -1.15 -8.75
N VAL A 133 -12.90 -2.43 -9.07
CA VAL A 133 -13.64 -3.54 -8.45
C VAL A 133 -12.80 -4.34 -7.47
N GLY A 134 -11.48 -4.36 -7.66
CA GLY A 134 -10.56 -5.08 -6.78
C GLY A 134 -9.17 -4.49 -6.77
N TYR A 135 -8.32 -5.01 -5.89
CA TYR A 135 -6.94 -4.56 -5.76
C TYR A 135 -6.02 -5.68 -5.30
N LEU A 136 -4.73 -5.53 -5.63
CA LEU A 136 -3.61 -6.28 -5.08
C LEU A 136 -2.84 -5.36 -4.15
N PHE A 137 -2.56 -5.80 -2.93
CA PHE A 137 -1.77 -5.04 -1.96
C PHE A 137 -0.60 -5.86 -1.43
N GLU A 138 0.38 -5.17 -0.85
CA GLU A 138 1.51 -5.73 -0.13
C GLU A 138 1.66 -5.02 1.22
N ALA A 139 1.60 -5.78 2.31
CA ALA A 139 1.91 -5.29 3.65
C ALA A 139 3.33 -5.74 4.03
N GLY A 140 4.21 -4.76 4.26
CA GLY A 140 5.55 -5.00 4.79
C GLY A 140 5.52 -4.96 6.31
N ILE A 141 5.65 -6.10 6.98
CA ILE A 141 5.48 -6.27 8.42
C ILE A 141 6.82 -6.64 9.08
N PRO A 142 7.43 -5.75 9.89
CA PRO A 142 8.65 -6.09 10.62
C PRO A 142 8.37 -7.16 11.67
N LEU A 143 9.34 -8.05 11.88
CA LEU A 143 9.21 -9.20 12.77
C LEU A 143 10.25 -9.17 13.89
N ARG A 144 9.80 -9.52 15.10
CA ARG A 144 10.67 -9.71 16.28
C ARG A 144 11.62 -10.90 16.11
N ARG A 145 11.19 -11.90 15.33
CA ARG A 145 11.97 -13.06 14.90
C ARG A 145 11.47 -13.56 13.55
N ARG A 146 12.31 -14.30 12.83
CA ARG A 146 11.91 -14.96 11.59
C ARG A 146 10.71 -15.90 11.83
N LEU A 147 9.80 -15.95 10.85
CA LEU A 147 8.68 -16.88 10.86
C LEU A 147 9.18 -18.32 10.71
N THR A 148 8.52 -19.23 11.40
CA THR A 148 8.65 -20.67 11.21
C THR A 148 7.87 -21.10 9.97
N GLY A 149 8.20 -22.28 9.42
CA GLY A 149 7.46 -22.84 8.29
C GLY A 149 5.97 -23.11 8.60
N GLU A 150 5.61 -23.36 9.86
CA GLU A 150 4.22 -23.52 10.29
C GLU A 150 3.47 -22.18 10.29
N GLU A 151 4.09 -21.11 10.80
CA GLU A 151 3.52 -19.76 10.78
C GLU A 151 3.27 -19.30 9.34
N VAL A 152 4.23 -19.51 8.43
CA VAL A 152 4.06 -19.19 6.99
C VAL A 152 2.90 -19.98 6.37
N ARG A 153 2.70 -21.26 6.74
CA ARG A 153 1.58 -22.05 6.24
C ARG A 153 0.24 -21.51 6.73
N LYS A 154 0.13 -21.17 8.02
CA LYS A 154 -1.07 -20.58 8.61
C LYS A 154 -1.44 -19.25 7.95
N LEU A 155 -0.45 -18.42 7.62
CA LEU A 155 -0.69 -17.17 6.88
C LEU A 155 -1.32 -17.42 5.50
N LYS A 156 -0.96 -18.50 4.83
CA LYS A 156 -1.53 -18.89 3.53
C LYS A 156 -2.91 -19.54 3.63
N GLU A 157 -3.43 -19.79 4.83
CA GLU A 157 -4.80 -20.26 5.04
C GLU A 157 -5.83 -19.12 4.97
N PHE A 158 -5.39 -17.86 5.10
CA PHE A 158 -6.26 -16.70 4.88
C PHE A 158 -6.65 -16.62 3.39
N PRO A 159 -7.94 -16.56 3.05
CA PRO A 159 -8.40 -16.70 1.66
C PRO A 159 -7.97 -15.54 0.75
N TRP A 160 -7.63 -14.40 1.34
CA TRP A 160 -7.18 -13.21 0.62
C TRP A 160 -5.66 -13.16 0.44
N VAL A 161 -4.88 -14.02 1.12
CA VAL A 161 -3.42 -14.03 1.01
C VAL A 161 -3.00 -14.79 -0.25
N VAL A 162 -2.28 -14.10 -1.13
CA VAL A 162 -1.73 -14.66 -2.37
C VAL A 162 -0.30 -15.14 -2.15
N GLU A 163 0.51 -14.34 -1.45
CA GLU A 163 1.92 -14.63 -1.27
C GLU A 163 2.44 -14.18 0.10
N VAL A 164 3.42 -14.92 0.60
CA VAL A 164 4.15 -14.60 1.82
C VAL A 164 5.63 -14.78 1.53
N GLU A 165 6.37 -13.69 1.58
CA GLU A 165 7.82 -13.66 1.47
C GLU A 165 8.42 -13.19 2.80
N VAL A 166 9.55 -13.78 3.21
CA VAL A 166 10.27 -13.36 4.42
C VAL A 166 11.73 -13.17 4.06
N LEU A 167 12.21 -11.94 4.24
CA LEU A 167 13.57 -11.54 3.94
C LEU A 167 14.27 -10.96 5.18
N GLU A 168 15.59 -11.03 5.19
CA GLU A 168 16.43 -10.35 6.17
C GLU A 168 16.99 -9.08 5.54
N THR A 169 16.82 -7.94 6.22
CA THR A 169 17.26 -6.64 5.70
C THR A 169 17.57 -5.66 6.83
N GLU A 170 18.17 -4.53 6.47
CA GLU A 170 18.30 -3.35 7.33
C GLU A 170 17.04 -2.50 7.20
N MET A 171 16.32 -2.35 8.31
CA MET A 171 15.07 -1.60 8.40
C MET A 171 15.32 -0.27 9.11
N PHE A 172 14.63 0.77 8.65
CA PHE A 172 14.68 2.13 9.20
C PHE A 172 13.31 2.44 9.76
N GLY A 173 13.01 1.88 10.93
CA GLY A 173 11.70 1.99 11.55
C GLY A 173 11.64 3.09 12.60
N VAL A 174 10.43 3.63 12.78
CA VAL A 174 10.11 4.57 13.85
C VAL A 174 8.88 4.10 14.62
N GLU A 175 8.74 4.57 15.86
CA GLU A 175 7.55 4.26 16.66
C GLU A 175 6.29 4.83 16.00
N PRO A 176 5.18 4.07 15.90
CA PRO A 176 3.94 4.55 15.27
C PRO A 176 3.43 5.87 15.82
N ARG A 177 3.60 6.09 17.13
CA ARG A 177 3.22 7.34 17.79
C ARG A 177 3.92 8.58 17.22
N ALA A 178 5.18 8.44 16.77
CA ALA A 178 5.90 9.55 16.14
C ALA A 178 5.28 9.94 14.80
N VAL A 179 4.77 8.96 14.05
CA VAL A 179 4.06 9.15 12.78
C VAL A 179 2.69 9.78 13.02
N GLU A 180 1.95 9.33 14.04
CA GLU A 180 0.67 9.92 14.44
C GLU A 180 0.82 11.41 14.80
N ILE A 181 1.86 11.77 15.54
CA ILE A 181 2.15 13.18 15.88
C ILE A 181 2.36 14.03 14.62
N GLU A 182 3.06 13.50 13.59
CA GLU A 182 3.25 14.24 12.34
C GLU A 182 1.97 14.30 11.50
N LEU A 183 1.11 13.27 11.55
CA LEU A 183 -0.21 13.30 10.94
C LEU A 183 -1.10 14.39 11.56
N GLU A 184 -1.17 14.47 12.90
CA GLU A 184 -1.95 15.48 13.63
C GLU A 184 -1.51 16.92 13.32
N ARG A 185 -0.23 17.10 13.01
CA ARG A 185 0.37 18.41 12.68
C ARG A 185 0.20 18.81 11.23
N SER A 186 -0.31 17.93 10.39
CA SER A 186 -0.37 18.13 8.94
C SER A 186 -1.78 18.50 8.48
N TYR A 187 -1.88 19.55 7.66
CA TYR A 187 -3.15 19.96 7.08
C TYR A 187 -3.40 19.36 5.68
N TYR A 188 -2.31 18.98 4.99
CA TYR A 188 -2.35 18.46 3.62
C TYR A 188 -1.50 17.19 3.50
N VAL A 189 -1.91 16.25 2.64
CA VAL A 189 -1.20 14.99 2.39
C VAL A 189 0.27 15.22 2.01
N GLY A 190 0.55 16.16 1.11
CA GLY A 190 1.93 16.47 0.71
C GLY A 190 2.79 17.09 1.83
N GLU A 191 2.18 17.78 2.80
CA GLU A 191 2.89 18.25 3.99
C GLU A 191 3.24 17.06 4.90
N TYR A 192 2.28 16.17 5.13
CA TYR A 192 2.45 14.96 5.92
C TYR A 192 3.60 14.10 5.38
N LEU A 193 3.61 13.82 4.08
CA LEU A 193 4.64 12.97 3.45
C LEU A 193 6.06 13.57 3.57
N ARG A 194 6.20 14.89 3.43
CA ARG A 194 7.49 15.59 3.66
C ARG A 194 7.95 15.53 5.12
N ARG A 195 7.02 15.53 6.08
CA ARG A 195 7.36 15.36 7.50
C ARG A 195 7.81 13.94 7.78
N LEU A 196 7.13 12.95 7.19
CA LEU A 196 7.56 11.55 7.27
C LEU A 196 8.95 11.34 6.69
N GLU A 197 9.25 11.88 5.51
CA GLU A 197 10.59 11.80 4.90
C GLU A 197 11.68 12.24 5.89
N ARG A 198 11.50 13.41 6.53
CA ARG A 198 12.43 13.91 7.55
C ARG A 198 12.51 13.01 8.78
N LEU A 199 11.38 12.44 9.21
CA LEU A 199 11.32 11.54 10.35
C LEU A 199 12.13 10.25 10.08
N PHE A 200 11.95 9.66 8.89
CA PHE A 200 12.55 8.38 8.52
C PHE A 200 14.02 8.48 8.09
N ILE A 201 14.46 9.58 7.46
CA ILE A 201 15.89 9.80 7.13
C ILE A 201 16.77 9.76 8.39
N ASN A 202 16.22 10.16 9.54
CA ASN A 202 16.94 10.17 10.82
C ASN A 202 16.80 8.87 11.62
N ALA A 203 16.04 7.89 11.11
CA ALA A 203 15.85 6.61 11.79
C ALA A 203 17.15 5.80 11.77
N MET A 204 17.49 5.17 12.90
CA MET A 204 18.68 4.33 12.98
C MET A 204 18.42 2.98 12.27
N PRO A 205 19.36 2.52 11.41
CA PRO A 205 19.21 1.22 10.76
C PRO A 205 19.26 0.09 11.78
N ARG A 206 18.37 -0.88 11.63
CA ARG A 206 18.35 -2.11 12.42
C ARG A 206 18.17 -3.33 11.52
N ARG A 207 19.07 -4.30 11.65
CA ARG A 207 18.91 -5.61 11.00
C ARG A 207 17.76 -6.38 11.62
N GLY A 208 16.94 -6.99 10.79
CA GLY A 208 15.86 -7.86 11.23
C GLY A 208 15.18 -8.59 10.08
N SER A 209 14.11 -9.31 10.40
CA SER A 209 13.29 -9.98 9.41
C SER A 209 12.07 -9.14 9.06
N LEU A 210 11.77 -9.05 7.77
CA LEU A 210 10.60 -8.37 7.21
C LEU A 210 9.75 -9.43 6.50
N ALA A 211 8.46 -9.50 6.85
CA ALA A 211 7.49 -10.27 6.07
C ALA A 211 6.81 -9.36 5.05
N LEU A 212 6.80 -9.76 3.79
CA LEU A 212 5.98 -9.14 2.74
C LEU A 212 4.76 -10.05 2.52
N ILE A 213 3.59 -9.55 2.90
CA ILE A 213 2.32 -10.27 2.73
C ILE A 213 1.58 -9.65 1.55
N ARG A 214 1.43 -10.39 0.46
CA ARG A 214 0.61 -9.95 -0.67
C ARG A 214 -0.78 -10.55 -0.59
N GLY A 215 -1.78 -9.73 -0.83
CA GLY A 215 -3.17 -10.14 -0.79
C GLY A 215 -4.04 -9.38 -1.76
N THR A 216 -5.23 -9.92 -2.01
CA THR A 216 -6.24 -9.29 -2.86
C THR A 216 -7.46 -8.89 -2.05
N GLY A 217 -8.18 -7.87 -2.51
CA GLY A 217 -9.39 -7.41 -1.86
C GLY A 217 -10.41 -6.81 -2.82
N ASP A 218 -11.62 -6.64 -2.28
CA ASP A 218 -12.77 -6.02 -2.96
C ASP A 218 -12.76 -4.51 -2.70
N ALA A 219 -12.72 -3.72 -3.76
CA ALA A 219 -12.58 -2.26 -3.66
C ALA A 219 -13.81 -1.55 -3.08
N SER A 220 -14.95 -2.24 -2.96
CA SER A 220 -16.15 -1.77 -2.26
C SER A 220 -16.02 -1.81 -0.73
N LYS A 221 -14.95 -2.42 -0.20
CA LYS A 221 -14.62 -2.42 1.24
C LYS A 221 -13.80 -1.20 1.60
N THR A 222 -13.74 -0.88 2.89
CA THR A 222 -13.01 0.29 3.42
C THR A 222 -11.57 -0.07 3.81
N LEU A 223 -10.72 0.94 4.01
CA LEU A 223 -9.40 0.71 4.61
C LEU A 223 -9.52 0.15 6.02
N GLU A 224 -10.52 0.55 6.82
CA GLU A 224 -10.78 -0.05 8.14
C GLU A 224 -11.08 -1.56 8.06
N HIS A 225 -11.74 -2.01 7.00
CA HIS A 225 -11.94 -3.44 6.78
C HIS A 225 -10.62 -4.16 6.53
N LEU A 226 -9.74 -3.57 5.71
CA LEU A 226 -8.40 -4.10 5.46
C LEU A 226 -7.51 -4.08 6.72
N GLU A 227 -7.59 -3.03 7.53
CA GLU A 227 -6.98 -2.95 8.86
C GLU A 227 -7.41 -4.11 9.76
N ALA A 228 -8.70 -4.45 9.77
CA ALA A 228 -9.22 -5.57 10.56
C ALA A 228 -8.64 -6.91 10.12
N LEU A 229 -8.59 -7.17 8.80
CA LEU A 229 -8.00 -8.39 8.23
C LEU A 229 -6.51 -8.51 8.56
N LEU A 230 -5.74 -7.43 8.35
CA LEU A 230 -4.33 -7.39 8.70
C LEU A 230 -4.13 -7.47 10.22
N GLY A 231 -5.06 -6.92 11.00
CA GLY A 231 -5.11 -7.01 12.45
C GLY A 231 -5.24 -8.44 12.97
N GLU A 232 -6.06 -9.26 12.33
CA GLU A 232 -6.14 -10.70 12.60
C GLU A 232 -4.83 -11.41 12.27
N LEU A 233 -4.23 -11.06 11.14
CA LEU A 233 -2.97 -11.64 10.69
C LEU A 233 -1.82 -11.33 11.67
N VAL A 234 -1.61 -10.06 12.02
CA VAL A 234 -0.49 -9.64 12.90
C VAL A 234 -0.57 -10.25 14.29
N ARG A 235 -1.77 -10.53 14.81
CA ARG A 235 -1.95 -11.24 16.08
C ARG A 235 -1.44 -12.69 16.04
N GLY A 236 -1.40 -13.31 14.85
CA GLY A 236 -0.98 -14.69 14.65
C GLY A 236 0.53 -14.87 14.45
N ILE A 237 1.31 -13.78 14.39
CA ILE A 237 2.76 -13.82 14.08
C ILE A 237 3.56 -12.96 15.06
N PRO A 238 4.89 -13.16 15.16
CA PRO A 238 5.77 -12.31 15.97
C PRO A 238 6.00 -10.93 15.34
N ALA A 239 4.92 -10.22 14.98
CA ALA A 239 4.98 -8.87 14.44
C ALA A 239 5.58 -7.89 15.47
N GLU A 240 6.35 -6.93 14.97
CA GLU A 240 6.91 -5.84 15.74
C GLU A 240 6.12 -4.55 15.45
N GLU A 241 5.68 -3.86 16.51
CA GLU A 241 4.99 -2.58 16.39
C GLU A 241 6.03 -1.50 16.07
N LEU A 242 6.26 -1.31 14.78
CA LEU A 242 7.27 -0.44 14.23
C LEU A 242 6.80 -0.02 12.83
N THR A 243 6.65 1.27 12.60
CA THR A 243 6.27 1.78 11.27
C THR A 243 7.49 1.81 10.37
N LEU A 244 7.31 1.42 9.12
CA LEU A 244 8.34 1.44 8.08
C LEU A 244 7.92 2.37 6.95
N MET A 245 8.90 2.96 6.28
CA MET A 245 8.73 3.60 4.98
C MET A 245 9.85 3.13 4.07
N TYR A 246 9.53 2.90 2.80
CA TYR A 246 10.47 2.39 1.81
C TYR A 246 10.03 2.80 0.40
N ALA A 247 10.96 2.83 -0.54
CA ALA A 247 10.65 2.91 -1.95
C ALA A 247 10.40 1.48 -2.48
N ARG A 248 9.16 1.18 -2.84
CA ARG A 248 8.81 -0.11 -3.45
C ARG A 248 8.96 -0.03 -4.97
N LEU A 249 9.98 -0.66 -5.53
CA LEU A 249 10.26 -0.63 -6.96
C LEU A 249 9.29 -1.53 -7.73
N VAL A 250 8.68 -1.00 -8.79
CA VAL A 250 7.76 -1.75 -9.66
C VAL A 250 8.27 -1.68 -11.10
N LEU A 251 8.03 -2.74 -11.88
CA LEU A 251 8.28 -2.69 -13.31
C LEU A 251 7.28 -1.71 -13.95
N PRO A 252 7.71 -0.85 -14.88
CA PRO A 252 6.77 -0.07 -15.68
C PRO A 252 5.86 -1.03 -16.47
N ILE A 253 4.55 -0.82 -16.38
CA ILE A 253 3.49 -1.62 -17.02
C ILE A 253 3.30 -1.19 -18.48
#